data_AF-A0A2N2SVG6-F1
#
_entry.id   AF-A0A2N2SVG6-F1
#
_cell.length_a   1.000
_cell.length_b   1.000
_cell.length_c   1.000
_cell.angle_alpha   90.00
_cell.angle_beta   90.00
_cell.angle_gamma   90.00
#
_symmetry.space_group_name_H-M   'P 1'
#
loop_
_entity.id
_entity.type
_entity.pdbx_description
1 polymer ?
#
loop_
_entity_poly.entity_id
_entity_poly.type
_entity_poly.pdbx_seq_one_letter_code
_entity_poly.pdbx_strand_id
1 'polypeptide(L)' 'RGKDLDEAKALEAKRKAEEALSNQSAQLDYAKAQAELSEAIAQIAAIQKLRKRN' A
#
# COMPACT_ATOMS: atom_id res chain seq x y z
N ARG A 1 6.49 20.09 -1.45
CA ARG A 1 7.62 19.40 -2.12
C ARG A 1 7.83 17.98 -1.60
N GLY A 2 8.00 17.73 -0.29
CA GLY A 2 8.03 16.35 0.24
C GLY A 2 6.67 15.64 0.25
N LYS A 3 5.58 16.37 0.55
CA LYS A 3 4.21 15.82 0.62
C LYS A 3 3.69 15.32 -0.74
N ASP A 4 4.02 16.01 -1.82
CA ASP A 4 3.63 15.64 -3.19
C ASP A 4 4.36 14.35 -3.63
N LEU A 5 5.59 14.15 -3.14
CA LEU A 5 6.39 12.97 -3.42
C LEU A 5 5.88 11.73 -2.65
N ASP A 6 5.42 11.93 -1.41
CA ASP A 6 4.83 10.86 -0.58
C ASP A 6 3.52 10.37 -1.19
N GLU A 7 2.69 11.28 -1.70
CA GLU A 7 1.39 10.96 -2.28
C GLU A 7 1.53 10.21 -3.62
N ALA A 8 2.48 10.64 -4.46
CA ALA A 8 2.84 9.92 -5.68
C ALA A 8 3.32 8.48 -5.39
N LYS A 9 4.18 8.29 -4.38
CA LYS A 9 4.64 6.95 -3.96
C LYS A 9 3.51 6.07 -3.45
N ALA A 10 2.58 6.64 -2.67
CA ALA A 10 1.43 5.90 -2.16
C ALA A 10 0.50 5.44 -3.29
N LEU A 11 0.26 6.30 -4.28
CA LEU A 11 -0.53 5.98 -5.47
C LEU A 11 0.14 4.90 -6.33
N GLU A 12 1.45 4.98 -6.50
CA GLU A 12 2.21 3.99 -7.26
C GLU A 12 2.21 2.62 -6.57
N ALA A 13 2.36 2.59 -5.24
CA ALA A 13 2.27 1.37 -4.44
C ALA A 13 0.88 0.72 -4.53
N LYS A 14 -0.19 1.54 -4.48
CA LYS A 14 -1.57 1.07 -4.67
C LYS A 14 -1.76 0.45 -6.06
N ARG A 15 -1.24 1.10 -7.11
CA ARG A 15 -1.37 0.64 -8.50
C ARG A 15 -0.63 -0.68 -8.74
N LYS A 16 0.60 -0.81 -8.24
CA LYS A 16 1.37 -2.06 -8.29
C LYS A 16 0.67 -3.22 -7.58
N ALA A 17 0.03 -2.94 -6.44
CA ALA A 17 -0.72 -3.95 -5.72
C ALA A 17 -2.01 -4.37 -6.46
N GLU A 18 -2.74 -3.43 -7.07
CA GLU A 18 -3.90 -3.74 -7.93
C GLU A 18 -3.50 -4.58 -9.15
N GLU A 19 -2.36 -4.28 -9.76
CA GLU A 19 -1.84 -5.02 -10.92
C GLU A 19 -1.34 -6.42 -10.54
N ALA A 20 -0.71 -6.57 -9.37
CA ALA A 20 -0.31 -7.87 -8.82
C ALA A 20 -1.52 -8.76 -8.50
N LEU A 21 -2.61 -8.17 -7.96
CA LEU A 21 -3.85 -8.90 -7.67
C LEU A 21 -4.56 -9.32 -8.96
N SER A 22 -4.54 -8.49 -10.00
CA SER A 22 -5.16 -8.82 -11.30
C SER A 22 -4.42 -9.91 -12.08
N ASN A 23 -3.13 -10.11 -11.83
CA ASN A 23 -2.30 -11.13 -12.51
C ASN A 23 -2.28 -12.49 -11.79
N GLN A 24 -2.84 -12.61 -10.59
CA GLN A 24 -2.72 -13.83 -9.79
C GLN A 24 -3.75 -14.89 -10.16
N SER A 25 -3.29 -15.83 -11.00
CA SER A 25 -3.93 -17.10 -11.31
C SER A 25 -3.67 -18.18 -10.23
N ALA A 26 -2.96 -17.86 -9.14
CA ALA A 26 -2.70 -18.76 -8.01
C ALA A 26 -3.27 -18.18 -6.71
N GLN A 27 -4.34 -18.79 -6.17
CA GLN A 27 -5.00 -18.39 -4.92
C GLN A 27 -4.04 -18.23 -3.72
N LEU A 28 -2.91 -18.94 -3.76
CA LEU A 28 -1.90 -18.93 -2.71
C LEU A 28 -1.08 -17.63 -2.71
N ASP A 29 -0.82 -17.06 -3.89
CA ASP A 29 -0.15 -15.77 -4.02
C ASP A 29 -1.10 -14.62 -3.65
N TYR A 30 -2.41 -14.80 -3.83
CA TYR A 30 -3.45 -13.83 -3.43
C TYR A 30 -3.50 -13.63 -1.92
N ALA A 31 -3.54 -14.71 -1.15
CA ALA A 31 -3.53 -14.60 0.32
C ALA A 31 -2.27 -13.90 0.84
N LYS A 32 -1.12 -14.14 0.20
CA LYS A 32 0.16 -13.54 0.57
C LYS A 32 0.23 -12.06 0.18
N ALA A 33 -0.19 -11.72 -1.03
CA ALA A 33 -0.28 -10.33 -1.49
C ALA A 33 -1.29 -9.51 -0.67
N GLN A 34 -2.42 -10.12 -0.26
CA GLN A 34 -3.40 -9.47 0.60
C GLN A 34 -2.86 -9.18 2.01
N ALA A 35 -2.04 -10.08 2.56
CA ALA A 35 -1.36 -9.87 3.83
C ALA A 35 -0.36 -8.71 3.74
N GLU A 36 0.49 -8.69 2.71
CA GLU A 36 1.45 -7.59 2.46
C GLU A 36 0.75 -6.25 2.22
N LEU A 37 -0.36 -6.23 1.48
CA LEU A 37 -1.17 -5.04 1.26
C LEU A 37 -1.73 -4.50 2.60
N SER A 38 -2.26 -5.39 3.44
CA SER A 38 -2.84 -5.01 4.73
C SER A 38 -1.78 -4.41 5.66
N GLU A 39 -0.57 -4.95 5.65
CA GLU A 39 0.56 -4.44 6.43
C GLU A 39 1.01 -3.05 5.93
N ALA A 40 1.10 -2.87 4.61
CA ALA A 40 1.45 -1.59 4.01
C ALA A 40 0.41 -0.50 4.33
N ILE A 41 -0.89 -0.83 4.27
CA ILE A 41 -1.97 0.09 4.65
C ILE A 41 -1.87 0.46 6.13
N ALA A 42 -1.57 -0.49 7.01
CA ALA A 42 -1.41 -0.24 8.44
C ALA A 42 -0.23 0.72 8.72
N GLN A 43 0.90 0.57 8.03
CA GLN A 43 2.03 1.50 8.15
C GLN A 43 1.66 2.91 7.69
N ILE A 44 0.98 3.04 6.55
CA ILE A 44 0.54 4.35 6.04
C ILE A 44 -0.41 5.01 7.04
N ALA A 45 -1.37 4.26 7.59
CA ALA A 45 -2.30 4.75 8.59
C ALA A 45 -1.58 5.23 9.88
N ALA A 46 -0.56 4.48 10.33
CA ALA A 46 0.25 4.87 11.47
C ALA A 46 1.03 6.18 11.22
N ILE A 47 1.64 6.32 10.03
CA ILE A 47 2.35 7.54 9.62
C ILE A 47 1.38 8.73 9.55
N GLN A 48 0.19 8.55 8.98
CA GLN A 48 -0.83 9.60 8.92
C GLN A 48 -1.29 10.03 10.32
N LYS A 49 -1.46 9.07 11.24
CA LYS A 49 -1.88 9.34 12.62
C LYS A 49 -0.81 10.12 13.40
N LEU A 50 0.47 9.79 13.20
CA LEU A 50 1.60 10.55 13.74
C LEU A 50 1.66 11.97 13.16
N ARG A 51 1.49 12.12 11.84
CA ARG A 51 1.45 13.42 11.16
C ARG A 51 0.29 14.33 11.60
N LYS A 52 -0.84 13.77 12.04
CA LYS A 52 -1.99 14.55 12.56
C LYS A 52 -1.82 15.01 14.01
N ARG A 53 -0.91 14.36 14.75
CA ARG A 53 -0.68 14.61 16.17
C ARG A 53 0.49 15.55 16.43
N ASN A 54 1.32 15.78 15.41
CA ASN A 54 2.34 16.83 15.34
C ASN A 54 1.81 18.00 14.52
#